data_AF-E6PMZ7-F1
#
_entry.id   AF-E6PMZ7-F1
#
_cell.length_a   1.000
_cell.length_b   1.000
_cell.length_c   1.000
_cell.angle_alpha   90.00
_cell.angle_beta   90.00
_cell.angle_gamma   90.00
#
_symmetry.space_group_name_H-M   'P 1'
#
loop_
_entity.id
_entity.type
_entity.pdbx_description
1 polymer ?
#
loop_
_entity_poly.entity_id
_entity_poly.type
_entity_poly.pdbx_seq_one_letter_code
_entity_poly.pdbx_strand_id
1 'polypeptide(L)'
;MEARPRKDGKVTYRLHPIGGKPINLGTDKHDAIRRVLDLSARSPDEGTVNKLWREYQESRQWADLAEPTQKDYLQCSGPLLAVFGDTPAVAIRASDVATYLDKRSARVRANREIALLSNLLAMGIRRGLLDANPCRQVRRNKEQPRTRAVQPDELVKFLGWAYQQGRSATVLAGMAEFCALAGNRRVEFLKMTWMQVSDDAVRLARAKQRGKEVWESIEITPAMANLLHRMRSLATNPKIGYVTP
;
A
#
# COMPACT_ATOMS: atom_id res chain seq x y z
N MET A 1 20.30 -22.28 30.04
CA MET A 1 21.70 -22.68 29.73
C MET A 1 21.96 -24.02 30.41
N GLU A 2 22.48 -25.00 29.67
CA GLU A 2 22.86 -26.32 30.19
C GLU A 2 24.38 -26.37 30.42
N ALA A 3 24.82 -26.95 31.54
CA ALA A 3 26.22 -27.26 31.80
C ALA A 3 26.45 -28.77 31.61
N ARG A 4 27.24 -29.15 30.59
CA ARG A 4 27.54 -30.55 30.28
C ARG A 4 28.96 -30.90 30.72
N PRO A 5 29.14 -31.77 31.73
CA PRO A 5 30.47 -32.26 32.11
C PRO A 5 31.06 -33.16 31.01
N ARG A 6 32.36 -33.03 30.78
CA ARG A 6 33.15 -33.85 29.85
C ARG A 6 34.01 -34.84 30.63
N LYS A 7 34.48 -35.88 29.93
CA LYS A 7 35.39 -36.90 30.49
C LYS A 7 36.75 -36.35 30.94
N ASP A 8 37.16 -35.19 30.43
CA ASP A 8 38.43 -34.50 30.75
C ASP A 8 38.32 -33.53 31.95
N GLY A 9 37.19 -33.56 32.68
CA GLY A 9 36.93 -32.67 33.82
C GLY A 9 36.47 -31.26 33.46
N LYS A 10 36.43 -30.90 32.15
CA LYS A 10 35.91 -29.60 31.71
C LYS A 10 34.39 -29.61 31.59
N VAL A 11 33.78 -28.44 31.74
CA VAL A 11 32.34 -28.24 31.50
C VAL A 11 32.16 -27.50 30.18
N THR A 12 31.24 -27.97 29.33
CA THR A 12 30.81 -27.24 28.13
C THR A 12 29.42 -26.67 28.36
N TYR A 13 29.25 -25.39 28.08
CA TYR A 13 27.97 -24.69 28.18
C TYR A 13 27.22 -24.73 26.85
N ARG A 14 25.90 -24.94 26.91
CA ARG A 14 25.02 -24.97 25.73
C ARG A 14 23.75 -24.17 25.97
N LEU A 15 23.26 -23.50 24.94
CA LEU A 15 21.93 -22.89 24.92
C LEU A 15 20.96 -23.81 24.16
N HIS A 16 19.77 -24.02 24.74
CA HIS A 16 18.67 -24.73 24.09
C HIS A 16 17.60 -23.70 23.71
N PRO A 17 17.58 -23.19 22.47
CA PRO A 17 16.50 -22.33 22.00
C PRO A 17 15.20 -23.14 21.86
N ILE A 18 14.05 -22.50 22.09
CA ILE A 18 12.73 -23.14 21.95
C ILE A 18 12.58 -23.61 20.49
N GLY A 19 12.41 -24.92 20.29
CA GLY A 19 12.23 -25.53 18.96
C GLY A 19 13.50 -25.65 18.09
N GLY A 20 14.69 -25.34 18.62
CA GLY A 20 15.94 -25.36 17.86
C GLY A 20 16.99 -26.37 18.36
N LYS A 21 18.07 -26.53 17.58
CA LYS A 21 19.21 -27.38 17.98
C LYS A 21 20.05 -26.69 19.08
N PRO A 22 20.70 -27.46 19.98
CA PRO A 22 21.54 -26.89 21.02
C PRO A 22 22.74 -26.12 20.42
N ILE A 23 22.93 -24.87 20.85
CA ILE A 23 24.04 -24.00 20.43
C ILE A 23 25.18 -24.16 21.44
N ASN A 24 26.38 -24.49 20.96
CA ASN A 24 27.57 -24.61 21.81
C ASN A 24 28.11 -23.20 22.18
N LEU A 25 28.27 -22.94 23.48
CA LEU A 25 28.71 -21.65 24.01
C LEU A 25 30.19 -21.64 24.42
N GLY A 26 30.84 -22.82 24.45
CA GLY A 26 32.23 -22.99 24.88
C GLY A 26 32.35 -23.52 26.31
N THR A 27 33.54 -23.40 26.90
CA THR A 27 33.86 -23.95 28.24
C THR A 27 34.02 -22.89 29.33
N ASP A 28 34.04 -21.60 28.96
CA ASP A 28 34.08 -20.49 29.90
C ASP A 28 32.66 -20.09 30.32
N LYS A 29 32.41 -20.01 31.63
CA LYS A 29 31.08 -19.71 32.18
C LYS A 29 30.66 -18.25 31.96
N HIS A 30 31.57 -17.30 32.12
CA HIS A 30 31.27 -15.88 32.00
C HIS A 30 30.99 -15.51 30.55
N ASP A 31 31.80 -16.01 29.61
CA ASP A 31 31.55 -15.80 28.18
C ASP A 31 30.30 -16.53 27.69
N ALA A 32 29.99 -17.72 28.23
CA ALA A 32 28.74 -18.41 27.93
C ALA A 32 27.53 -17.58 28.39
N ILE A 33 27.56 -16.98 29.59
CA ILE A 33 26.47 -16.11 30.09
C ILE A 33 26.31 -14.87 29.18
N ARG A 34 27.40 -14.20 28.80
CA ARG A 34 27.35 -13.06 27.86
C ARG A 34 26.70 -13.47 26.53
N ARG A 35 27.14 -14.58 25.95
CA ARG A 35 26.56 -15.11 24.71
C ARG A 35 25.09 -15.47 24.84
N VAL A 36 24.65 -16.00 25.98
CA VAL A 36 23.23 -16.29 26.23
C VAL A 36 22.44 -15.00 26.28
N LEU A 37 22.95 -13.94 26.91
CA LEU A 37 22.29 -12.63 26.94
C LEU A 37 22.20 -12.04 25.54
N ASP A 38 23.28 -12.07 24.76
CA ASP A 38 23.28 -11.59 23.37
C ASP A 38 22.29 -12.36 22.48
N LEU A 39 22.24 -13.70 22.63
CA LEU A 39 21.34 -14.56 21.87
C LEU A 39 19.89 -14.45 22.33
N SER A 40 19.65 -14.19 23.62
CA SER A 40 18.29 -14.01 24.18
C SER A 40 17.75 -12.60 23.94
N ALA A 41 18.64 -11.61 23.77
CA ALA A 41 18.27 -10.23 23.50
C ALA A 41 17.89 -9.99 22.03
N ARG A 42 18.37 -10.83 21.11
CA ARG A 42 17.97 -10.79 19.70
C ARG A 42 16.73 -11.62 19.50
N SER A 43 15.65 -10.99 19.05
CA SER A 43 14.47 -11.72 18.59
C SER A 43 14.87 -12.63 17.41
N PRO A 44 14.37 -13.87 17.29
CA PRO A 44 14.74 -14.77 16.20
C PRO A 44 14.39 -14.23 14.79
N ASP A 45 13.58 -13.17 14.72
CA ASP A 45 13.20 -12.45 13.50
C ASP A 45 13.96 -11.14 13.29
N GLU A 46 14.97 -10.83 14.11
CA GLU A 46 15.75 -9.59 14.01
C GLU A 46 16.39 -9.46 12.62
N GLY A 47 16.15 -8.33 11.95
CA GLY A 47 16.65 -8.06 10.61
C GLY A 47 15.92 -8.77 9.46
N THR A 48 14.84 -9.52 9.71
CA THR A 48 13.99 -10.09 8.66
C THR A 48 13.07 -9.05 8.02
N VAL A 49 12.53 -9.35 6.83
CA VAL A 49 11.54 -8.47 6.19
C VAL A 49 10.25 -8.38 7.01
N ASN A 50 9.84 -9.45 7.70
CA ASN A 50 8.69 -9.44 8.61
C ASN A 50 8.88 -8.47 9.78
N LYS A 51 10.09 -8.41 10.36
CA LYS A 51 10.43 -7.42 11.39
C LYS A 51 10.41 -6.01 10.81
N LEU A 52 11.09 -5.77 9.69
CA LEU A 52 11.09 -4.47 9.02
C LEU A 52 9.69 -3.98 8.66
N TRP A 53 8.79 -4.88 8.27
CA TRP A 53 7.41 -4.53 7.92
C TRP A 53 6.61 -4.06 9.14
N ARG A 54 6.69 -4.77 10.28
CA ARG A 54 6.03 -4.34 11.53
C ARG A 54 6.56 -2.98 11.99
N GLU A 55 7.87 -2.83 11.98
CA GLU A 55 8.53 -1.57 12.33
C GLU A 55 8.16 -0.44 11.37
N TYR A 56 7.94 -0.76 10.08
CA TYR A 56 7.46 0.20 9.11
C TYR A 56 6.07 0.70 9.47
N GLN A 57 5.15 -0.19 9.82
CA GLN A 57 3.79 0.16 10.25
C GLN A 57 3.75 0.99 11.53
N GLU A 58 4.71 0.80 12.42
CA GLU A 58 4.85 1.58 13.66
C GLU A 58 5.58 2.94 13.44
N SER A 59 6.16 3.15 12.27
CA SER A 59 6.97 4.33 11.99
C SER A 59 6.12 5.58 11.70
N ARG A 60 6.69 6.75 11.98
CA ARG A 60 6.13 8.03 11.52
C ARG A 60 5.90 8.07 10.01
N GLN A 61 6.79 7.44 9.23
CA GLN A 61 6.65 7.37 7.78
C GLN A 61 5.35 6.67 7.37
N TRP A 62 4.88 5.67 8.12
CA TRP A 62 3.57 5.05 7.89
C TRP A 62 2.41 5.94 8.33
N ALA A 63 2.52 6.55 9.50
CA ALA A 63 1.52 7.47 10.03
C ALA A 63 1.25 8.66 9.09
N ASP A 64 2.28 9.15 8.41
CA ASP A 64 2.19 10.26 7.45
C ASP A 64 1.57 9.84 6.09
N LEU A 65 1.38 8.54 5.82
CA LEU A 65 0.74 8.07 4.58
C LEU A 65 -0.78 8.27 4.63
N ALA A 66 -1.35 8.70 3.51
CA ALA A 66 -2.79 8.70 3.34
C ALA A 66 -3.36 7.27 3.40
N GLU A 67 -4.54 7.11 4.00
CA GLU A 67 -5.22 5.82 4.20
C GLU A 67 -5.30 4.94 2.91
N PRO A 68 -5.57 5.48 1.70
CA PRO A 68 -5.55 4.66 0.49
C PRO A 68 -4.17 4.07 0.17
N THR A 69 -3.10 4.78 0.52
CA THR A 69 -1.72 4.32 0.33
C THR A 69 -1.38 3.23 1.34
N GLN A 70 -1.81 3.39 2.59
CA GLN A 70 -1.68 2.35 3.62
C GLN A 70 -2.37 1.05 3.17
N LYS A 71 -3.62 1.14 2.68
CA LYS A 71 -4.36 0.00 2.12
C LYS A 71 -3.64 -0.66 0.94
N ASP A 72 -3.10 0.13 0.00
CA ASP A 72 -2.34 -0.41 -1.13
C ASP A 72 -1.07 -1.13 -0.67
N TYR A 73 -0.39 -0.63 0.36
CA TYR A 73 0.80 -1.26 0.94
C TYR A 73 0.44 -2.57 1.67
N LEU A 74 -0.64 -2.60 2.45
CA LEU A 74 -1.15 -3.85 3.08
C LEU A 74 -1.47 -4.91 2.01
N GLN A 75 -2.07 -4.51 0.89
CA GLN A 75 -2.33 -5.43 -0.21
C GLN A 75 -1.04 -5.92 -0.89
N CYS A 76 -0.03 -5.04 -1.05
CA CYS A 76 1.28 -5.42 -1.56
C CYS A 76 2.04 -6.36 -0.61
N SER A 77 1.87 -6.21 0.71
CA SER A 77 2.68 -6.94 1.68
C SER A 77 2.36 -8.42 1.71
N GLY A 78 1.09 -8.83 1.54
CA GLY A 78 0.71 -10.25 1.63
C GLY A 78 1.57 -11.17 0.77
N PRO A 79 1.61 -10.99 -0.56
CA PRO A 79 2.42 -11.83 -1.43
C PRO A 79 3.93 -11.62 -1.27
N LEU A 80 4.35 -10.39 -0.94
CA LEU A 80 5.75 -10.08 -0.71
C LEU A 80 6.30 -10.86 0.49
N LEU A 81 5.58 -10.82 1.61
CA LEU A 81 5.98 -11.47 2.86
C LEU A 81 5.86 -13.00 2.77
N ALA A 82 4.94 -13.52 1.94
CA ALA A 82 4.90 -14.95 1.65
C ALA A 82 6.21 -15.48 1.02
N VAL A 83 6.98 -14.63 0.34
CA VAL A 83 8.26 -15.01 -0.28
C VAL A 83 9.46 -14.55 0.55
N PHE A 84 9.46 -13.30 1.02
CA PHE A 84 10.61 -12.67 1.66
C PHE A 84 10.48 -12.51 3.17
N GLY A 85 9.31 -12.79 3.77
CA GLY A 85 8.99 -12.43 5.15
C GLY A 85 10.03 -12.91 6.17
N ASP A 86 10.39 -14.18 6.10
CA ASP A 86 11.37 -14.80 7.01
C ASP A 86 12.81 -14.69 6.51
N THR A 87 13.02 -14.04 5.37
CA THR A 87 14.36 -13.82 4.81
C THR A 87 15.03 -12.64 5.52
N PRO A 88 16.27 -12.79 6.00
CA PRO A 88 17.07 -11.65 6.48
C PRO A 88 17.25 -10.62 5.36
N ALA A 89 17.02 -9.34 5.65
CA ALA A 89 17.11 -8.27 4.66
C ALA A 89 18.49 -8.21 3.97
N VAL A 90 19.56 -8.50 4.72
CA VAL A 90 20.95 -8.55 4.22
C VAL A 90 21.20 -9.70 3.23
N ALA A 91 20.38 -10.76 3.27
CA ALA A 91 20.52 -11.92 2.41
C ALA A 91 19.85 -11.75 1.05
N ILE A 92 18.98 -10.74 0.88
CA ILE A 92 18.23 -10.51 -0.35
C ILE A 92 19.16 -10.01 -1.46
N ARG A 93 19.16 -10.69 -2.60
CA ARG A 93 19.97 -10.35 -3.78
C ARG A 93 19.11 -9.79 -4.90
N ALA A 94 19.76 -9.10 -5.85
CA ALA A 94 19.10 -8.62 -7.06
C ALA A 94 18.49 -9.77 -7.89
N SER A 95 19.13 -10.95 -7.90
CA SER A 95 18.61 -12.17 -8.54
C SER A 95 17.26 -12.62 -7.96
N ASP A 96 17.08 -12.49 -6.65
CA ASP A 96 15.85 -12.92 -5.96
C ASP A 96 14.70 -11.97 -6.31
N VAL A 97 15.00 -10.67 -6.37
CA VAL A 97 14.06 -9.64 -6.79
C VAL A 97 13.65 -9.81 -8.27
N ALA A 98 14.60 -10.12 -9.16
CA ALA A 98 14.31 -10.41 -10.56
C ALA A 98 13.43 -11.67 -10.70
N THR A 99 13.80 -12.74 -10.01
CA THR A 99 13.03 -14.00 -9.98
C THR A 99 11.61 -13.76 -9.48
N TYR A 100 11.44 -12.91 -8.46
CA TYR A 100 10.11 -12.52 -7.99
C TYR A 100 9.32 -11.83 -9.09
N LEU A 101 9.88 -10.82 -9.78
CA LEU A 101 9.18 -10.11 -10.85
C LEU A 101 8.79 -11.04 -12.01
N ASP A 102 9.66 -11.98 -12.38
CA ASP A 102 9.45 -12.91 -13.50
C ASP A 102 8.37 -13.95 -13.20
N LYS A 103 8.31 -14.44 -11.95
CA LYS A 103 7.33 -15.46 -11.53
C LYS A 103 5.92 -14.90 -11.32
N ARG A 104 5.75 -13.59 -11.13
CA ARG A 104 4.44 -12.99 -10.84
C ARG A 104 3.64 -12.80 -12.12
N SER A 105 2.46 -13.43 -12.19
CA SER A 105 1.52 -13.26 -13.30
C SER A 105 1.02 -11.82 -13.44
N ALA A 106 0.72 -11.16 -12.32
CA ALA A 106 0.30 -9.76 -12.26
C ALA A 106 1.51 -8.80 -12.33
N ARG A 107 2.13 -8.68 -13.52
CA ARG A 107 3.39 -7.95 -13.73
C ARG A 107 3.42 -6.51 -13.18
N VAL A 108 2.35 -5.74 -13.39
CA VAL A 108 2.26 -4.35 -12.89
C VAL A 108 2.12 -4.32 -11.36
N ARG A 109 1.39 -5.29 -10.78
CA ARG A 109 1.26 -5.39 -9.32
C ARG A 109 2.59 -5.78 -8.67
N ALA A 110 3.35 -6.67 -9.31
CA ALA A 110 4.69 -7.05 -8.87
C ALA A 110 5.64 -5.84 -8.77
N ASN A 111 5.52 -4.84 -9.66
CA ASN A 111 6.27 -3.60 -9.53
C ASN A 111 5.96 -2.86 -8.21
N ARG A 112 4.68 -2.79 -7.83
CA ARG A 112 4.26 -2.13 -6.58
C ARG A 112 4.75 -2.90 -5.35
N GLU A 113 4.70 -4.23 -5.40
CA GLU A 113 5.22 -5.10 -4.35
C GLU A 113 6.72 -4.89 -4.14
N ILE A 114 7.53 -4.90 -5.20
CA ILE A 114 8.97 -4.64 -5.10
C ILE A 114 9.25 -3.15 -4.77
N ALA A 115 8.31 -2.22 -5.04
CA ALA A 115 8.44 -0.85 -4.55
C ALA A 115 8.27 -0.79 -3.02
N LEU A 116 7.33 -1.54 -2.46
CA LEU A 116 7.21 -1.73 -1.01
C LEU A 116 8.48 -2.36 -0.42
N LEU A 117 8.98 -3.46 -1.00
CA LEU A 117 10.23 -4.09 -0.55
C LEU A 117 11.39 -3.09 -0.55
N SER A 118 11.53 -2.32 -1.63
CA SER A 118 12.56 -1.28 -1.72
C SER A 118 12.45 -0.25 -0.60
N ASN A 119 11.25 0.12 -0.16
CA ASN A 119 11.05 1.04 0.97
C ASN A 119 11.46 0.39 2.31
N LEU A 120 11.14 -0.88 2.52
CA LEU A 120 11.55 -1.63 3.71
C LEU A 120 13.07 -1.77 3.79
N LEU A 121 13.73 -2.12 2.68
CA LEU A 121 15.18 -2.20 2.61
C LEU A 121 15.85 -0.84 2.81
N ALA A 122 15.26 0.25 2.30
CA ALA A 122 15.75 1.60 2.59
C ALA A 122 15.62 1.98 4.08
N MET A 123 14.57 1.52 4.76
CA MET A 123 14.47 1.65 6.22
C MET A 123 15.56 0.84 6.92
N GLY A 124 15.82 -0.39 6.48
CA GLY A 124 16.91 -1.20 7.02
C GLY A 124 18.28 -0.55 6.86
N ILE A 125 18.56 0.09 5.71
CA ILE A 125 19.81 0.84 5.50
C ILE A 125 19.95 1.97 6.52
N ARG A 126 18.90 2.77 6.73
CA ARG A 126 18.92 3.85 7.75
C ARG A 126 19.16 3.34 9.17
N ARG A 127 18.87 2.07 9.43
CA ARG A 127 19.08 1.40 10.73
C ARG A 127 20.40 0.62 10.79
N GLY A 128 21.21 0.64 9.73
CA GLY A 128 22.48 -0.08 9.68
C GLY A 128 22.36 -1.60 9.51
N LEU A 129 21.21 -2.11 9.05
CA LEU A 129 20.99 -3.56 8.85
C LEU A 129 21.57 -4.10 7.53
N LEU A 130 21.76 -3.22 6.54
CA LEU A 130 22.31 -3.54 5.22
C LEU A 130 22.89 -2.27 4.58
N ASP A 131 23.85 -2.43 3.67
CA ASP A 131 24.57 -1.30 3.08
C ASP A 131 23.97 -0.82 1.75
N ALA A 132 23.30 -1.71 1.02
CA ALA A 132 22.82 -1.44 -0.34
C ALA A 132 21.43 -2.01 -0.58
N ASN A 133 20.64 -1.33 -1.42
CA ASN A 133 19.30 -1.77 -1.78
C ASN A 133 19.33 -2.56 -3.11
N PRO A 134 19.21 -3.89 -3.10
CA PRO A 134 19.24 -4.73 -4.30
C PRO A 134 18.08 -4.44 -5.26
N CYS A 135 16.94 -3.93 -4.78
CA CYS A 135 15.78 -3.62 -5.62
C CYS A 135 16.05 -2.49 -6.65
N ARG A 136 17.11 -1.69 -6.44
CA ARG A 136 17.52 -0.63 -7.38
C ARG A 136 18.30 -1.17 -8.58
N GLN A 137 18.84 -2.38 -8.49
CA GLN A 137 19.63 -3.00 -9.55
C GLN A 137 18.77 -3.77 -10.55
N VAL A 138 17.47 -3.94 -10.25
CA VAL A 138 16.54 -4.73 -11.07
C VAL A 138 15.57 -3.81 -11.81
N ARG A 139 15.49 -4.01 -13.13
CA ARG A 139 14.55 -3.29 -13.98
C ARG A 139 13.12 -3.74 -13.70
N ARG A 140 12.21 -2.79 -13.56
CA ARG A 140 10.77 -3.05 -13.36
C ARG A 140 10.09 -3.51 -14.65
N ASN A 141 8.98 -4.24 -14.49
CA ASN A 141 8.13 -4.63 -15.61
C ASN A 141 7.62 -3.38 -16.34
N LYS A 142 7.58 -3.40 -17.68
CA LYS A 142 7.02 -2.29 -18.46
C LYS A 142 5.53 -2.13 -18.16
N GLU A 143 5.13 -0.95 -17.74
CA GLU A 143 3.72 -0.58 -17.58
C GLU A 143 3.23 0.03 -18.89
N GLN A 144 2.12 -0.49 -19.43
CA GLN A 144 1.48 0.10 -20.61
C GLN A 144 0.46 1.12 -20.12
N PRO A 145 0.70 2.43 -20.30
CA PRO A 145 -0.31 3.43 -19.98
C PRO A 145 -1.53 3.24 -20.88
N ARG A 146 -2.71 3.59 -20.38
CA ARG A 146 -3.92 3.65 -21.21
C ARG A 146 -3.74 4.78 -22.22
N THR A 147 -3.80 4.46 -23.51
CA THR A 147 -3.60 5.42 -24.61
C THR A 147 -4.89 5.91 -25.24
N ARG A 148 -6.00 5.21 -25.02
CA ARG A 148 -7.31 5.56 -25.57
C ARG A 148 -8.11 6.40 -24.56
N ALA A 149 -8.52 7.58 -25.00
CA ALA A 149 -9.61 8.34 -24.37
C ALA A 149 -10.96 7.83 -24.87
N VAL A 150 -11.98 7.88 -24.01
CA VAL A 150 -13.37 7.61 -24.40
C VAL A 150 -13.85 8.76 -25.28
N GLN A 151 -14.41 8.43 -26.44
CA GLN A 151 -14.93 9.46 -27.35
C GLN A 151 -16.30 9.97 -26.88
N PRO A 152 -16.68 11.22 -27.17
CA PRO A 152 -17.98 11.76 -26.76
C PRO A 152 -19.18 10.91 -27.22
N ASP A 153 -19.15 10.38 -28.45
CA ASP A 153 -20.24 9.56 -28.99
C ASP A 153 -20.36 8.20 -28.28
N GLU A 154 -19.22 7.61 -27.92
CA GLU A 154 -19.15 6.38 -27.14
C GLU A 154 -19.74 6.60 -25.74
N LEU A 155 -19.38 7.72 -25.09
CA LEU A 155 -19.90 8.07 -23.78
C LEU A 155 -21.42 8.24 -23.84
N VAL A 156 -21.96 8.95 -24.84
CA VAL A 156 -23.40 9.14 -25.01
C VAL A 156 -24.13 7.80 -25.16
N LYS A 157 -23.61 6.89 -26.00
CA LYS A 157 -24.18 5.54 -26.18
C LYS A 157 -24.15 4.74 -24.88
N PHE A 158 -23.02 4.78 -24.17
CA PHE A 158 -22.88 4.10 -22.88
C PHE A 158 -23.86 4.63 -21.84
N LEU A 159 -23.98 5.95 -21.69
CA LEU A 159 -24.91 6.58 -20.75
C LEU A 159 -26.37 6.22 -21.09
N GLY A 160 -26.73 6.28 -22.37
CA GLY A 160 -28.07 5.90 -22.84
C GLY A 160 -28.45 4.46 -22.48
N TRP A 161 -27.51 3.53 -22.62
CA TRP A 161 -27.70 2.14 -22.18
C TRP A 161 -27.73 2.01 -20.65
N ALA A 162 -26.78 2.64 -19.95
CA ALA A 162 -26.60 2.51 -18.50
C ALA A 162 -27.80 3.05 -17.70
N TYR A 163 -28.42 4.13 -18.17
CA TYR A 163 -29.60 4.71 -17.54
C TYR A 163 -30.85 3.82 -17.60
N GLN A 164 -30.85 2.78 -18.44
CA GLN A 164 -31.95 1.81 -18.53
C GLN A 164 -31.78 0.62 -17.58
N GLN A 165 -30.62 0.45 -16.92
CA GLN A 165 -30.29 -0.75 -16.14
C GLN A 165 -30.74 -0.70 -14.67
N GLY A 166 -31.40 0.40 -14.25
CA GLY A 166 -31.93 0.57 -12.90
C GLY A 166 -31.11 1.50 -12.01
N ARG A 167 -31.57 1.68 -10.76
CA ARG A 167 -31.11 2.75 -9.86
C ARG A 167 -29.59 2.80 -9.66
N SER A 168 -28.95 1.67 -9.33
CA SER A 168 -27.51 1.63 -9.08
C SER A 168 -26.69 1.98 -10.33
N ALA A 169 -27.14 1.54 -11.51
CA ALA A 169 -26.49 1.88 -12.77
C ALA A 169 -26.66 3.36 -13.11
N THR A 170 -27.83 3.95 -12.84
CA THR A 170 -28.08 5.39 -13.02
C THR A 170 -27.15 6.26 -12.18
N VAL A 171 -26.87 5.86 -10.93
CA VAL A 171 -25.90 6.59 -10.08
C VAL A 171 -24.49 6.51 -10.69
N LEU A 172 -24.05 5.31 -11.07
CA LEU A 172 -22.73 5.11 -11.68
C LEU A 172 -22.58 5.87 -13.02
N ALA A 173 -23.63 5.88 -13.84
CA ALA A 173 -23.69 6.64 -15.08
C ALA A 173 -23.62 8.15 -14.80
N GLY A 174 -24.35 8.64 -13.81
CA GLY A 174 -24.27 10.04 -13.37
C GLY A 174 -22.88 10.44 -12.89
N MET A 175 -22.16 9.56 -12.19
CA MET A 175 -20.77 9.78 -11.81
C MET A 175 -19.84 9.85 -13.03
N ALA A 176 -20.06 9.02 -14.04
CA ALA A 176 -19.27 9.03 -15.28
C ALA A 176 -19.53 10.30 -16.10
N GLU A 177 -20.78 10.73 -16.20
CA GLU A 177 -21.16 11.99 -16.84
C GLU A 177 -20.58 13.20 -16.09
N PHE A 178 -20.64 13.20 -14.75
CA PHE A 178 -20.01 14.25 -13.94
C PHE A 178 -18.51 14.35 -14.20
N CYS A 179 -17.78 13.23 -14.23
CA CYS A 179 -16.36 13.19 -14.59
C CYS A 179 -16.10 13.83 -15.96
N ALA A 180 -16.95 13.55 -16.96
CA ALA A 180 -16.79 14.06 -18.31
C ALA A 180 -17.07 15.57 -18.42
N LEU A 181 -18.03 16.07 -17.64
CA LEU A 181 -18.40 17.50 -17.64
C LEU A 181 -17.45 18.36 -16.80
N ALA A 182 -17.06 17.88 -15.61
CA ALA A 182 -16.29 18.66 -14.65
C ALA A 182 -14.75 18.43 -14.76
N GLY A 183 -14.32 17.30 -15.33
CA GLY A 183 -12.90 16.95 -15.42
C GLY A 183 -12.25 16.55 -14.08
N ASN A 184 -13.02 16.48 -13.01
CA ASN A 184 -12.56 16.12 -11.67
C ASN A 184 -12.31 14.62 -11.50
N ARG A 185 -11.45 14.28 -10.54
CA ARG A 185 -11.27 12.87 -10.15
C ARG A 185 -12.49 12.40 -9.39
N ARG A 186 -12.89 11.15 -9.60
CA ARG A 186 -13.98 10.50 -8.84
C ARG A 186 -13.93 10.77 -7.34
N VAL A 187 -12.74 10.67 -6.73
CA VAL A 187 -12.57 10.87 -5.29
C VAL A 187 -12.91 12.29 -4.81
N GLU A 188 -12.85 13.30 -5.70
CA GLU A 188 -13.12 14.70 -5.37
C GLU A 188 -14.62 14.95 -5.18
N PHE A 189 -15.48 14.26 -5.93
CA PHE A 189 -16.93 14.43 -5.85
C PHE A 189 -17.69 13.23 -5.26
N LEU A 190 -17.02 12.11 -4.96
CA LEU A 190 -17.66 10.91 -4.40
C LEU A 190 -18.42 11.19 -3.09
N LYS A 191 -17.94 12.16 -2.30
CA LYS A 191 -18.57 12.60 -1.05
C LYS A 191 -19.18 14.01 -1.17
N MET A 192 -19.41 14.48 -2.39
CA MET A 192 -20.00 15.79 -2.63
C MET A 192 -21.44 15.83 -2.11
N THR A 193 -21.77 16.89 -1.38
CA THR A 193 -23.12 17.12 -0.86
C THR A 193 -23.83 18.22 -1.65
N TRP A 194 -25.16 18.26 -1.54
CA TRP A 194 -25.96 19.32 -2.17
C TRP A 194 -25.63 20.73 -1.67
N MET A 195 -25.03 20.89 -0.48
CA MET A 195 -24.58 22.19 0.03
C MET A 195 -23.40 22.78 -0.75
N GLN A 196 -22.70 21.96 -1.52
CA GLN A 196 -21.59 22.38 -2.37
C GLN A 196 -22.05 22.80 -3.78
N VAL A 197 -23.35 22.72 -4.06
CA VAL A 197 -23.98 23.07 -5.33
C VAL A 197 -24.78 24.36 -5.11
N SER A 198 -24.32 25.46 -5.70
CA SER A 198 -25.08 26.71 -5.82
C SER A 198 -25.92 26.71 -7.10
N ASP A 199 -26.57 27.84 -7.39
CA ASP A 199 -27.35 28.00 -8.62
C ASP A 199 -26.47 28.07 -9.87
N ASP A 200 -25.23 28.53 -9.72
CA ASP A 200 -24.28 28.83 -10.80
C ASP A 200 -23.04 27.92 -10.81
N ALA A 201 -22.69 27.30 -9.68
CA ALA A 201 -21.43 26.57 -9.55
C ALA A 201 -21.46 25.35 -8.61
N VAL A 202 -20.53 24.44 -8.85
CA VAL A 202 -20.21 23.32 -7.95
C VAL A 202 -18.82 23.53 -7.35
N ARG A 203 -18.70 23.52 -6.02
CA ARG A 203 -17.44 23.76 -5.30
C ARG A 203 -16.84 22.47 -4.76
N LEU A 204 -15.64 22.12 -5.25
CA LEU A 204 -14.94 20.88 -4.87
C LEU A 204 -13.53 21.17 -4.36
N ALA A 205 -13.08 20.36 -3.39
CA ALA A 205 -11.69 20.37 -2.94
C ALA A 205 -10.87 19.34 -3.74
N ARG A 206 -9.64 19.73 -4.10
CA ARG A 206 -8.74 18.84 -4.85
C ARG A 206 -8.18 17.72 -3.96
N ALA A 207 -8.37 16.47 -4.38
CA ALA A 207 -8.01 15.30 -3.56
C ALA A 207 -6.52 14.94 -3.59
N LYS A 208 -5.78 15.39 -4.61
CA LYS A 208 -4.33 15.16 -4.72
C LYS A 208 -3.62 16.44 -5.15
N GLN A 209 -2.87 17.02 -4.22
CA GLN A 209 -2.09 18.25 -4.42
C GLN A 209 -0.87 18.28 -3.50
N ARG A 210 0.14 19.09 -3.87
CA ARG A 210 1.30 19.37 -3.01
C ARG A 210 1.05 20.73 -2.35
N GLY A 211 1.06 20.79 -1.02
CA GLY A 211 0.92 22.04 -0.28
C GLY A 211 -0.51 22.31 0.20
N LYS A 212 -0.95 23.57 0.09
CA LYS A 212 -2.22 24.06 0.67
C LYS A 212 -3.44 23.47 -0.03
N GLU A 213 -4.57 23.47 0.68
CA GLU A 213 -5.87 23.07 0.15
C GLU A 213 -6.31 24.03 -0.97
N VAL A 214 -6.54 23.50 -2.17
CA VAL A 214 -7.12 24.24 -3.30
C VAL A 214 -8.57 23.81 -3.50
N TRP A 215 -9.44 24.82 -3.59
CA TRP A 215 -10.85 24.70 -3.93
C TRP A 215 -11.06 25.14 -5.38
N GLU A 216 -11.82 24.35 -6.12
CA GLU A 216 -12.19 24.56 -7.52
C GLU A 216 -13.69 24.86 -7.60
N SER A 217 -14.06 25.82 -8.45
CA SER A 217 -15.45 26.20 -8.71
C SER A 217 -15.76 25.89 -10.16
N ILE A 218 -16.70 24.96 -10.39
CA ILE A 218 -17.08 24.48 -11.71
C ILE A 218 -18.40 25.12 -12.09
N GLU A 219 -18.45 25.82 -13.22
CA GLU A 219 -19.66 26.43 -13.74
C GLU A 219 -20.72 25.38 -14.10
N ILE A 220 -21.98 25.64 -13.72
CA ILE A 220 -23.11 24.77 -14.05
C ILE A 220 -23.60 25.08 -15.47
N THR A 221 -23.09 24.33 -16.44
CA THR A 221 -23.62 24.31 -17.81
C THR A 221 -25.03 23.69 -17.88
N PRO A 222 -25.81 23.89 -18.96
CA PRO A 222 -27.10 23.24 -19.13
C PRO A 222 -27.04 21.70 -19.01
N ALA A 223 -25.97 21.08 -19.51
CA ALA A 223 -25.74 19.64 -19.37
C ALA A 223 -25.52 19.24 -17.89
N MET A 224 -24.71 20.02 -17.16
CA MET A 224 -24.49 19.80 -15.72
C MET A 224 -25.79 19.99 -14.92
N ALA A 225 -26.59 21.02 -15.22
CA ALA A 225 -27.88 21.26 -14.58
C ALA A 225 -28.83 20.06 -14.77
N ASN A 226 -28.91 19.52 -16.00
CA ASN A 226 -29.72 18.34 -16.30
C ASN A 226 -29.25 17.11 -15.51
N LEU A 227 -27.94 16.89 -15.41
CA LEU A 227 -27.37 15.81 -14.60
C LEU A 227 -27.71 15.98 -13.11
N LEU A 228 -27.50 17.17 -12.56
CA LEU A 228 -27.80 17.49 -11.16
C LEU A 228 -29.29 17.31 -10.86
N HIS A 229 -30.18 17.70 -11.78
CA HIS A 229 -31.61 17.47 -11.64
C HIS A 229 -31.94 15.96 -11.54
N ARG A 230 -31.36 15.13 -12.41
CA ARG A 230 -31.50 13.66 -12.34
C ARG A 230 -30.93 13.08 -11.05
N MET A 231 -29.79 13.58 -10.59
CA MET A 231 -29.18 13.09 -9.34
C MET A 231 -30.02 13.50 -8.12
N ARG A 232 -30.65 14.69 -8.15
CA ARG A 232 -31.50 15.17 -7.06
C ARG A 232 -32.76 14.33 -6.88
N SER A 233 -33.35 13.80 -7.95
CA SER A 233 -34.50 12.89 -7.83
C SER A 233 -34.14 11.53 -7.24
N LEU A 234 -32.86 11.15 -7.28
CA LEU A 234 -32.34 9.93 -6.67
C LEU A 234 -31.86 10.14 -5.24
N ALA A 235 -31.65 11.38 -4.80
CA ALA A 235 -31.08 11.71 -3.51
C ALA A 235 -31.96 11.22 -2.34
N THR A 236 -31.34 10.55 -1.37
CA THR A 236 -32.00 10.21 -0.10
C THR A 236 -32.40 11.46 0.68
N ASN A 237 -31.56 12.51 0.61
CA ASN A 237 -31.88 13.84 1.12
C ASN A 237 -31.41 14.90 0.11
N PRO A 238 -32.34 15.59 -0.57
CA PRO A 238 -32.00 16.53 -1.65
C PRO A 238 -31.45 17.87 -1.19
N LYS A 239 -31.38 18.13 0.13
CA LYS A 239 -30.86 19.38 0.71
C LYS A 239 -29.45 19.23 1.29
N ILE A 240 -29.20 18.16 2.04
CA ILE A 240 -27.93 17.95 2.76
C ILE A 240 -27.25 16.61 2.44
N GLY A 241 -27.92 15.73 1.68
CA GLY A 241 -27.38 14.42 1.33
C GLY A 241 -26.29 14.50 0.25
N TYR A 242 -25.74 13.32 -0.07
CA TYR A 242 -24.80 13.18 -1.17
C TYR A 242 -25.51 13.39 -2.52
N VAL A 243 -24.78 13.98 -3.46
CA VAL A 243 -25.23 14.12 -4.85
C VAL A 243 -25.25 12.77 -5.56
N THR A 244 -24.35 11.86 -5.19
CA THR A 244 -24.28 10.48 -5.73
C THR A 244 -24.58 9.47 -4.60
N PRO A 245 -25.86 9.19 -4.31
CA PRO A 245 -26.32 8.36 -3.19
C PRO A 245 -26.21 6.85 -3.42
#